data_AF-A0A7Z9Y3E5-F1
#
_entry.id   AF-A0A7Z9Y3E5-F1
#
_cell.length_a   1.000
_cell.length_b   1.000
_cell.length_c   1.000
_cell.angle_alpha   90.00
_cell.angle_beta   90.00
_cell.angle_gamma   90.00
#
_symmetry.space_group_name_H-M   'P 1'
#
loop_
_entity.id
_entity.type
_entity.pdbx_description
1 polymer ?
#
loop_
_entity_poly.entity_id
_entity_poly.type
_entity_poly.pdbx_seq_one_letter_code
_entity_poly.pdbx_strand_id
1 'polypeptide(L)'
;MIVVLLFLNFLLMLAMPLALGWWIQRRWRPGWRLFGIGAVTFVVSQIFHIPFNWLALQKWQLIPTDTAVLTNLLILSLFLGLSAGVFEEGARYLTYRFWATDARTWAKGMMLGAGHGGIEAILLGAAGLINFVVLLALHQGYLPNLVPPEQM
;
A
#
# COMPACT_ATOMS: atom_id res chain seq x y z
N MET A 1 -25.87 -2.94 4.28
CA MET A 1 -25.20 -1.66 3.96
C MET A 1 -23.67 -1.78 4.06
N ILE A 2 -23.09 -2.13 5.21
CA ILE A 2 -21.63 -2.21 5.42
C ILE A 2 -20.92 -3.17 4.44
N VAL A 3 -21.48 -4.37 4.21
CA VAL A 3 -20.93 -5.36 3.25
C VAL A 3 -20.75 -4.77 1.85
N VAL A 4 -21.75 -4.02 1.37
CA VAL A 4 -21.71 -3.39 0.03
C VAL A 4 -20.63 -2.31 -0.02
N LEU A 5 -20.49 -1.50 1.04
CA LEU A 5 -19.50 -0.44 1.12
C LEU A 5 -18.07 -0.99 1.15
N LEU A 6 -17.81 -2.05 1.93
CA LEU A 6 -16.50 -2.70 2.00
C LEU A 6 -16.14 -3.35 0.67
N PHE A 7 -17.09 -4.06 0.05
CA PHE A 7 -16.87 -4.64 -1.27
C PHE A 7 -16.55 -3.57 -2.32
N LEU A 8 -17.31 -2.47 -2.34
CA LEU A 8 -17.06 -1.35 -3.24
C LEU A 8 -15.69 -0.71 -2.96
N ASN A 9 -15.32 -0.51 -1.69
CA ASN A 9 -14.02 0.05 -1.31
C ASN A 9 -12.86 -0.76 -1.89
N PHE A 10 -12.82 -2.07 -1.66
CA PHE A 10 -11.74 -2.91 -2.19
C PHE A 10 -11.76 -3.00 -3.71
N LEU A 11 -12.95 -3.05 -4.32
CA LEU A 11 -13.08 -3.01 -5.77
C LEU A 11 -12.48 -1.74 -6.36
N LEU A 12 -12.74 -0.58 -5.74
CA LEU A 12 -12.16 0.70 -6.16
C LEU A 12 -10.64 0.74 -5.97
N MET A 13 -10.12 0.17 -4.88
CA MET A 13 -8.67 0.08 -4.65
C MET A 13 -7.95 -0.74 -5.74
N LEU A 14 -8.63 -1.76 -6.31
CA LEU A 14 -8.09 -2.57 -7.40
C LEU A 14 -8.26 -1.88 -8.77
N ALA A 15 -9.43 -1.30 -9.02
CA ALA A 15 -9.80 -0.77 -10.33
C ALA A 15 -9.25 0.64 -10.60
N MET A 16 -9.28 1.54 -9.62
CA MET A 16 -8.91 2.95 -9.82
C MET A 16 -7.46 3.14 -10.28
N PRO A 17 -6.45 2.43 -9.73
CA PRO A 17 -5.08 2.54 -10.21
C PRO A 17 -4.92 2.26 -11.71
N LEU A 18 -5.57 1.19 -12.19
CA LEU A 18 -5.52 0.79 -13.59
C LEU A 18 -6.30 1.76 -14.48
N ALA A 19 -7.47 2.21 -14.01
CA ALA A 19 -8.26 3.23 -14.70
C ALA A 19 -7.50 4.56 -14.83
N LEU A 20 -6.80 4.99 -13.77
CA LEU A 20 -5.96 6.18 -13.77
C LEU A 20 -4.78 6.03 -14.74
N GLY A 21 -4.06 4.90 -14.69
CA GLY A 21 -2.97 4.61 -15.63
C GLY A 21 -3.46 4.62 -17.09
N TRP A 22 -4.61 4.01 -17.35
CA TRP A 22 -5.24 4.01 -18.67
C TRP A 22 -5.64 5.42 -19.14
N TRP A 23 -6.24 6.22 -18.26
CA TRP A 23 -6.61 7.60 -18.57
C TRP A 23 -5.39 8.47 -18.87
N ILE A 24 -4.33 8.36 -18.05
CA ILE A 24 -3.05 9.05 -18.26
C ILE A 24 -2.46 8.66 -19.62
N GLN A 25 -2.44 7.36 -19.94
CA GLN A 25 -1.98 6.88 -21.24
C GLN A 25 -2.79 7.54 -22.35
N ARG A 26 -4.12 7.49 -22.27
CA ARG A 26 -4.98 7.93 -23.36
C ARG A 26 -4.86 9.43 -23.62
N ARG A 27 -4.64 10.22 -22.56
CA ARG A 27 -4.58 11.68 -22.62
C ARG A 27 -3.21 12.24 -23.04
N TRP A 28 -2.10 11.61 -22.65
CA TRP A 28 -0.74 12.14 -22.89
C TRP A 28 0.24 11.13 -23.50
N ARG A 29 -0.19 9.89 -23.70
CA ARG A 29 0.59 8.78 -24.30
C ARG A 29 1.94 8.43 -23.64
N PRO A 30 2.15 8.55 -22.31
CA PRO A 30 3.31 7.93 -21.68
C PRO A 30 3.20 6.40 -21.74
N GLY A 31 4.34 5.72 -21.80
CA GLY A 31 4.38 4.25 -21.85
C GLY A 31 4.05 3.61 -20.49
N TRP A 32 3.30 2.50 -20.50
CA TRP A 32 2.99 1.68 -19.31
C TRP A 32 4.23 1.13 -18.60
N ARG A 33 5.39 1.09 -19.27
CA ARG A 33 6.69 0.83 -18.64
C ARG A 33 6.89 1.69 -17.39
N LEU A 34 6.50 2.97 -17.41
CA LEU A 34 6.67 3.87 -16.27
C LEU A 34 5.77 3.51 -15.10
N PHE A 35 4.53 3.06 -15.37
CA PHE A 35 3.64 2.53 -14.34
C PHE A 35 4.27 1.30 -13.67
N GLY A 36 4.76 0.35 -14.46
CA GLY A 36 5.45 -0.83 -13.95
C GLY A 36 6.71 -0.47 -13.13
N ILE A 37 7.50 0.50 -13.58
CA ILE A 37 8.65 1.00 -12.83
C ILE A 37 8.21 1.57 -11.47
N GLY A 38 7.21 2.44 -11.46
CA GLY A 38 6.69 3.01 -10.21
C GLY A 38 6.19 1.94 -9.24
N ALA A 39 5.51 0.91 -9.75
CA ALA A 39 5.07 -0.22 -8.95
C ALA A 39 6.25 -0.97 -8.31
N VAL A 40 7.28 -1.31 -9.09
CA VAL A 40 8.49 -1.94 -8.57
C VAL A 40 9.19 -1.05 -7.55
N THR A 41 9.27 0.26 -7.79
CA THR A 41 9.86 1.23 -6.86
C THR A 41 9.20 1.18 -5.48
N PHE A 42 7.86 1.12 -5.42
CA PHE A 42 7.14 0.97 -4.15
C PHE A 42 7.46 -0.37 -3.47
N VAL A 43 7.38 -1.48 -4.21
CA VAL A 43 7.66 -2.81 -3.62
C VAL A 43 9.08 -2.87 -3.05
N VAL A 44 10.06 -2.33 -3.78
CA VAL A 44 11.46 -2.27 -3.32
C VAL A 44 11.63 -1.39 -2.09
N SER A 45 10.92 -0.26 -1.97
CA SER A 45 10.99 0.53 -0.73
C SER A 45 10.49 -0.26 0.47
N GLN A 46 9.43 -1.06 0.31
CA GLN A 46 8.86 -1.87 1.39
C GLN A 46 9.79 -3.01 1.85
N ILE A 47 10.64 -3.55 0.98
CA ILE A 47 11.66 -4.57 1.34
C ILE A 47 12.59 -4.09 2.45
N PHE A 48 12.90 -2.79 2.49
CA PHE A 48 13.76 -2.21 3.53
C PHE A 48 12.95 -1.54 4.65
N HIS A 49 11.86 -0.87 4.29
CA HIS A 49 11.01 -0.15 5.24
C HIS A 49 10.37 -1.08 6.29
N ILE A 50 9.80 -2.22 5.88
CA ILE A 50 9.11 -3.13 6.80
C ILE A 50 10.09 -3.73 7.83
N PRO A 51 11.24 -4.31 7.43
CA PRO A 51 12.23 -4.81 8.40
C PRO A 51 12.78 -3.70 9.30
N PHE A 52 13.02 -2.50 8.76
CA PHE A 52 13.47 -1.36 9.56
C PHE A 52 12.48 -1.04 10.69
N ASN A 53 11.18 -0.90 10.38
CA ASN A 53 10.16 -0.61 11.38
C ASN A 53 10.02 -1.76 12.38
N TRP A 54 10.11 -3.01 11.95
CA TRP A 54 10.11 -4.14 12.87
C TRP A 54 11.29 -4.08 13.85
N LEU A 55 12.50 -3.79 13.36
CA LEU A 55 13.69 -3.63 14.22
C LEU A 55 13.54 -2.45 15.18
N ALA A 56 13.13 -1.30 14.68
CA ALA A 56 12.98 -0.07 15.47
C ALA A 56 11.95 -0.24 16.59
N LEU A 57 10.80 -0.86 16.30
CA LEU A 57 9.70 -0.97 17.24
C LEU A 57 9.79 -2.19 18.17
N GLN A 58 10.20 -3.35 17.64
CA GLN A 58 10.13 -4.62 18.40
C GLN A 58 11.47 -4.99 19.02
N LYS A 59 12.58 -4.83 18.27
CA LYS A 59 13.91 -5.27 18.72
C LYS A 59 14.62 -4.21 19.54
N TRP A 60 14.62 -2.97 19.07
CA TRP A 60 15.31 -1.86 19.72
C TRP A 60 14.40 -1.03 20.61
N GLN A 61 13.09 -1.14 20.43
CA GLN A 61 12.07 -0.45 21.24
C GLN A 61 12.36 1.06 21.32
N LEU A 62 12.70 1.67 20.19
CA LEU A 62 13.17 3.06 20.13
C LEU A 62 12.13 4.08 20.59
N ILE A 63 10.84 3.73 20.48
CA ILE A 63 9.72 4.60 20.81
C ILE A 63 8.58 3.78 21.45
N PRO A 64 7.70 4.41 22.25
CA PRO A 64 6.53 3.74 22.79
C PRO A 64 5.57 3.32 21.68
N THR A 65 5.04 2.10 21.78
CA THR A 65 4.10 1.51 20.82
C THR A 65 2.66 1.39 21.35
N ASP A 66 2.43 1.69 22.63
CA ASP A 66 1.10 1.70 23.21
C ASP A 66 0.26 2.83 22.61
N THR A 67 -0.85 2.47 21.98
CA THR A 67 -1.76 3.41 21.31
C THR A 67 -2.85 3.95 22.23
N ALA A 68 -2.97 3.47 23.47
CA ALA A 68 -3.97 3.95 24.43
C ALA A 68 -3.66 5.38 24.94
N VAL A 69 -2.37 5.74 24.99
CA VAL A 69 -1.92 7.08 25.35
C VAL A 69 -1.79 7.93 24.09
N LEU A 70 -2.54 9.03 24.01
CA LEU A 70 -2.56 9.92 22.84
C LEU A 70 -1.15 10.38 22.42
N THR A 71 -0.31 10.78 23.37
CA THR A 71 1.07 11.21 23.07
C THR A 71 1.89 10.11 22.41
N ASN A 72 1.75 8.86 22.87
CA ASN A 72 2.44 7.72 22.27
C ASN A 72 1.91 7.43 20.88
N LEU A 73 0.58 7.47 20.67
CA LEU A 73 -0.03 7.33 19.35
C LEU A 73 0.50 8.38 18.36
N LEU A 74 0.64 9.63 18.79
CA LEU A 74 1.18 10.71 17.96
C LEU A 74 2.65 10.46 17.61
N ILE A 75 3.48 10.09 18.59
CA ILE A 75 4.89 9.75 18.37
C ILE A 75 5.01 8.58 17.38
N LEU A 76 4.24 7.52 17.59
CA LEU A 76 4.24 6.33 16.73
C LEU A 76 3.80 6.67 15.30
N SER A 77 2.73 7.45 15.15
CA SER A 77 2.21 7.86 13.84
C SER A 77 3.20 8.74 13.08
N LEU A 78 3.84 9.69 13.76
CA LEU A 78 4.88 10.53 13.17
C LEU A 78 6.09 9.70 12.76
N PHE A 79 6.56 8.79 13.62
CA PHE A 79 7.69 7.93 13.31
C PHE A 79 7.40 7.04 12.09
N LEU A 80 6.26 6.35 12.09
CA LEU A 80 5.87 5.48 10.98
C LEU A 80 5.70 6.26 9.68
N GLY A 81 5.02 7.40 9.70
CA GLY A 81 4.83 8.25 8.52
C GLY A 81 6.12 8.84 7.97
N LEU A 82 7.02 9.31 8.84
CA LEU A 82 8.33 9.83 8.43
C LEU A 82 9.22 8.70 7.90
N SER A 83 9.22 7.53 8.53
CA SER A 83 9.97 6.37 8.05
C SER A 83 9.50 5.97 6.65
N ALA A 84 8.19 5.88 6.42
CA ALA A 84 7.63 5.59 5.10
C ALA A 84 8.10 6.63 4.07
N GLY A 85 8.00 7.92 4.40
CA GLY A 85 8.48 9.00 3.53
C GLY A 85 9.97 8.88 3.17
N VAL A 86 10.83 8.55 4.13
CA VAL A 86 12.28 8.38 3.89
C VAL A 86 12.54 7.21 2.91
N PHE A 87 11.92 6.06 3.13
CA PHE A 87 12.15 4.89 2.28
C PHE A 87 11.52 5.04 0.89
N GLU A 88 10.29 5.55 0.82
CA GLU A 88 9.56 5.70 -0.44
C GLU A 88 10.15 6.81 -1.32
N GLU A 89 10.43 7.98 -0.75
CA GLU A 89 11.06 9.07 -1.53
C GLU A 89 12.53 8.78 -1.81
N GLY A 90 13.24 8.06 -0.93
CA GLY A 90 14.58 7.55 -1.22
C GLY A 90 14.58 6.61 -2.43
N ALA A 91 13.68 5.62 -2.47
CA ALA A 91 13.53 4.72 -3.60
C ALA A 91 13.10 5.46 -4.88
N ARG A 92 12.21 6.44 -4.76
CA ARG A 92 11.75 7.27 -5.88
C ARG A 92 12.87 8.14 -6.45
N TYR A 93 13.67 8.77 -5.61
CA TYR A 93 14.87 9.51 -6.00
C TYR A 93 15.83 8.61 -6.78
N LEU A 94 16.18 7.44 -6.24
CA LEU A 94 17.08 6.48 -6.91
C LEU A 94 16.50 6.01 -8.24
N THR A 95 15.18 5.77 -8.29
CA THR A 95 14.48 5.39 -9.53
C THR A 95 14.59 6.47 -10.59
N TYR A 96 14.29 7.74 -10.27
CA TYR A 96 14.42 8.83 -11.23
C TYR A 96 15.87 9.10 -11.63
N ARG A 97 16.82 8.89 -10.71
CA ARG A 97 18.24 9.12 -10.95
C ARG A 97 18.88 8.07 -11.84
N PHE A 98 18.53 6.79 -11.68
CA PHE A 98 19.25 5.67 -12.30
C PHE A 98 18.42 4.79 -13.24
N TRP A 99 17.09 4.73 -13.09
CA TRP A 99 16.25 3.79 -13.87
C TRP A 99 15.27 4.47 -14.83
N ALA A 100 14.43 5.36 -14.30
CA ALA A 100 13.49 6.20 -15.07
C ALA A 100 14.15 7.54 -15.42
N THR A 101 15.33 7.49 -16.03
CA THR A 101 16.12 8.68 -16.39
C THR A 101 15.42 9.55 -17.44
N ASP A 102 14.52 8.96 -18.23
CA ASP A 102 13.75 9.63 -19.27
C ASP A 102 12.41 10.22 -18.78
N ALA A 103 12.02 9.97 -17.52
CA ALA A 103 10.83 10.52 -16.90
C ALA A 103 11.07 11.96 -16.41
N ARG A 104 11.13 12.91 -17.35
CA ARG A 104 11.39 14.34 -17.11
C ARG A 104 10.24 15.27 -17.52
N THR A 105 9.11 14.70 -17.90
CA THR A 105 7.89 15.45 -18.22
C THR A 105 6.80 15.11 -17.24
N TRP A 106 5.88 16.05 -17.03
CA TRP A 106 4.76 15.88 -16.11
C TRP A 106 3.94 14.61 -16.40
N ALA A 107 3.65 14.32 -17.68
CA ALA A 107 2.94 13.10 -18.07
C ALA A 107 3.69 11.80 -17.69
N LYS A 108 5.02 11.77 -17.85
CA LYS A 108 5.83 10.61 -17.48
C LYS A 108 5.93 10.45 -15.96
N GLY A 109 6.11 11.56 -15.24
CA GLY A 109 6.13 11.57 -13.77
C GLY A 109 4.79 11.09 -13.18
N MET A 110 3.67 11.56 -13.73
CA MET A 110 2.34 11.09 -13.33
C MET A 110 2.14 9.60 -13.58
N MET A 111 2.56 9.08 -14.74
CA MET A 111 2.41 7.65 -15.04
C MET A 111 3.22 6.78 -14.07
N LEU A 112 4.43 7.22 -13.70
CA LEU A 112 5.23 6.54 -12.67
C LEU A 112 4.57 6.63 -11.30
N GLY A 113 4.13 7.83 -10.89
CA GLY A 113 3.41 8.03 -9.62
C GLY A 113 2.13 7.20 -9.52
N ALA A 114 1.36 7.11 -10.61
CA ALA A 114 0.17 6.26 -10.70
C ALA A 114 0.50 4.77 -10.52
N GLY A 115 1.64 4.32 -11.03
CA GLY A 115 2.13 2.97 -10.78
C GLY A 115 2.54 2.74 -9.32
N HIS A 116 3.24 3.71 -8.73
CA HIS A 116 3.74 3.64 -7.37
C HIS A 116 2.63 3.61 -6.32
N GLY A 117 1.73 4.60 -6.30
CA GLY A 117 0.57 4.56 -5.40
C GLY A 117 -0.46 3.51 -5.83
N GLY A 118 -0.47 3.16 -7.12
CA GLY A 118 -1.37 2.17 -7.67
C GLY A 118 -1.13 0.77 -7.17
N ILE A 119 0.13 0.32 -7.11
CA ILE A 119 0.46 -1.00 -6.59
C ILE A 119 0.18 -1.10 -5.09
N GLU A 120 0.41 -0.02 -4.33
CA GLU A 120 0.06 0.04 -2.91
C GLU A 120 -1.44 -0.21 -2.72
N ALA A 121 -2.26 0.56 -3.44
CA ALA A 121 -3.72 0.40 -3.40
C ALA A 121 -4.15 -1.02 -3.81
N ILE A 122 -3.54 -1.60 -4.85
CA ILE A 122 -3.85 -2.97 -5.29
C ILE A 122 -3.49 -3.99 -4.22
N LEU A 123 -2.29 -3.91 -3.63
CA LEU A 123 -1.82 -4.86 -2.63
C LEU A 123 -2.67 -4.78 -1.35
N LEU A 124 -2.90 -3.56 -0.84
CA LEU A 124 -3.75 -3.34 0.34
C LEU A 124 -5.21 -3.72 0.07
N GLY A 125 -5.72 -3.38 -1.11
CA GLY A 125 -7.09 -3.69 -1.52
C GLY A 125 -7.32 -5.19 -1.67
N ALA A 126 -6.37 -5.91 -2.29
CA ALA A 126 -6.44 -7.36 -2.43
C ALA A 126 -6.35 -8.07 -1.07
N ALA A 127 -5.39 -7.68 -0.23
CA ALA A 127 -5.27 -8.23 1.12
C ALA A 127 -6.53 -7.96 1.95
N GLY A 128 -7.07 -6.75 1.88
CA GLY A 128 -8.31 -6.38 2.55
C GLY A 128 -9.52 -7.18 2.05
N LEU A 129 -9.66 -7.34 0.73
CA LEU A 129 -10.73 -8.13 0.12
C LEU A 129 -10.69 -9.59 0.55
N ILE A 130 -9.49 -10.20 0.54
CA ILE A 130 -9.30 -11.59 0.99
C ILE A 130 -9.74 -11.73 2.45
N ASN A 131 -9.24 -10.85 3.34
CA ASN A 131 -9.63 -10.87 4.74
C ASN A 131 -11.14 -10.68 4.93
N PHE A 132 -11.74 -9.74 4.18
CA PHE A 132 -13.17 -9.49 4.23
C PHE A 132 -14.00 -10.71 3.80
N VAL A 133 -13.63 -11.38 2.71
CA VAL A 133 -14.31 -12.60 2.24
C VAL A 133 -14.19 -13.72 3.27
N VAL A 134 -13.00 -13.92 3.84
CA VAL A 134 -12.77 -14.93 4.89
C VAL A 134 -13.63 -14.65 6.12
N LEU A 135 -13.61 -13.42 6.63
CA LEU A 135 -14.42 -13.04 7.80
C LEU A 135 -15.92 -13.15 7.53
N LEU A 136 -16.38 -12.78 6.33
CA LEU A 136 -17.79 -12.95 5.94
C LEU A 136 -18.19 -14.43 5.88
N ALA A 137 -17.31 -15.29 5.35
CA ALA A 137 -17.55 -16.72 5.28
C ALA A 137 -17.59 -17.38 6.67
N LEU A 138 -16.71 -16.94 7.59
CA LEU A 138 -16.75 -17.35 9.00
C LEU A 138 -18.06 -16.92 9.67
N HIS A 139 -18.45 -15.66 9.50
CA HIS A 139 -19.71 -15.13 10.06
C HIS A 139 -20.95 -15.85 9.53
N GLN A 140 -20.93 -16.33 8.28
CA GLN A 140 -22.04 -17.11 7.70
C GLN A 140 -21.95 -18.61 7.99
N GLY A 141 -20.95 -19.07 8.76
CA GLY A 141 -20.80 -20.47 9.14
C GLY A 141 -20.31 -21.39 8.01
N TYR A 142 -19.76 -20.85 6.92
CA TYR A 142 -19.23 -21.66 5.81
C TYR A 142 -17.85 -22.27 6.09
N LEU A 143 -17.18 -21.81 7.15
CA LEU A 143 -15.83 -22.24 7.53
C LEU A 143 -15.79 -22.81 8.96
N PRO A 144 -16.63 -23.80 9.30
CA PRO A 144 -16.80 -24.27 10.69
C PRO A 144 -15.53 -24.91 11.26
N ASN A 145 -14.61 -25.40 10.43
CA ASN A 145 -13.38 -26.04 10.91
C ASN A 145 -12.24 -25.04 11.20
N LEU A 146 -12.44 -23.74 10.92
CA LEU A 146 -11.42 -22.69 11.13
C LEU A 146 -11.62 -21.90 12.42
N VAL A 147 -12.76 -22.07 13.09
CA VAL A 147 -13.05 -21.45 14.39
C VAL A 147 -13.09 -22.55 15.45
N PRO A 148 -12.34 -22.46 16.55
CA PRO A 148 -12.49 -23.38 17.67
C PRO A 148 -13.96 -23.44 18.14
N PRO A 149 -14.51 -24.60 18.54
CA PRO A 149 -15.92 -24.72 18.96
C PRO A 149 -16.31 -23.79 20.12
N GLU A 150 -15.34 -23.39 20.93
CA GLU A 150 -15.50 -22.44 22.04
C GLU A 150 -15.61 -20.96 21.60
N GLN A 151 -15.39 -20.66 20.32
CA GLN A 151 -15.50 -19.32 19.72
C GLN A 151 -16.62 -19.22 18.66
N MET A 152 -17.38 -20.30 18.42
CA MET A 152 -18.58 -20.31 17.58
C MET A 152 -19.81 -19.84 18.36
#